data_AF-A0A7S3LLM1-F1
#
_entry.id   AF-A0A7S3LLM1-F1
#
_cell.length_a   1.000
_cell.length_b   1.000
_cell.length_c   1.000
_cell.angle_alpha   90.00
_cell.angle_beta   90.00
_cell.angle_gamma   90.00
#
_symmetry.space_group_name_H-M   'P 1'
#
loop_
_entity.id
_entity.type
_entity.pdbx_description
1 polymer ?
#
loop_
_entity_poly.entity_id
_entity_poly.type
_entity_poly.pdbx_seq_one_letter_code
_entity_poly.pdbx_strand_id
1 'polypeptide(L)'
;METVSAEAKIPRNVLYILAVLVIIFLGVSYQSIEFLQIQKHQPGNYNRQPAIVLYNDNDNLRTLEALDLFWIKDVIPNDTQSPLAAISMETASGTKLVKQFPCEVDPLDDRCKIERIPRGGYVTGFPEIPLTPETALLCDENINIRLGKNTETVCPNDPTCKKCARNYNETKRLLEHFHQGDNERRDRLQKWFPIPKGKESRDIIVCSVNFGQLYLFLNWACSCWKNQVFDVRLYTWIIPTDTKTYNALVALGFNAEPLDWMSNGTKIRLSSKYTGSANSGPHAQINSIAAFASNFAVQMGFYTLLMDVDMVFLHNPFPWLHRSAERRDVLGMYSPRSDNYGFMNSGFLFFVPTEKTKILLESYENLCLIKSISDQQLWNVVIRHYSFRQVGVCVTLNFNPLK
;
A
#
# COMPACT_ATOMS: atom_id res chain seq x y z
N MET A 1 -58.56 -47.57 -2.52
CA MET A 1 -58.38 -46.12 -2.71
C MET A 1 -57.63 -45.60 -1.50
N GLU A 2 -56.31 -45.52 -1.61
CA GLU A 2 -55.45 -44.88 -0.59
C GLU A 2 -54.63 -43.82 -1.32
N THR A 3 -54.91 -42.56 -1.02
CA THR A 3 -54.14 -41.41 -1.51
C THR A 3 -52.97 -41.18 -0.57
N VAL A 4 -51.76 -41.52 -1.02
CA VAL A 4 -50.51 -41.16 -0.37
C VAL A 4 -50.02 -39.85 -0.99
N SER A 5 -50.19 -38.72 -0.27
CA SER A 5 -49.59 -37.44 -0.63
C SER A 5 -48.13 -37.43 -0.17
N ALA A 6 -47.20 -37.61 -1.11
CA ALA A 6 -45.78 -37.39 -0.84
C ALA A 6 -45.46 -35.90 -0.99
N GLU A 7 -45.29 -35.19 0.12
CA GLU A 7 -44.70 -33.86 0.13
C GLU A 7 -43.19 -33.96 -0.16
N ALA A 8 -42.79 -33.53 -1.36
CA ALA A 8 -41.38 -33.42 -1.72
C ALA A 8 -40.73 -32.27 -0.93
N LYS A 9 -39.84 -32.60 0.01
CA LYS A 9 -38.98 -31.62 0.69
C LYS A 9 -37.95 -31.07 -0.29
N ILE A 10 -38.19 -29.86 -0.79
CA ILE A 10 -37.22 -29.12 -1.59
C ILE A 10 -36.03 -28.73 -0.68
N PRO A 11 -34.78 -29.08 -1.03
CA PRO A 11 -33.61 -28.69 -0.25
C PRO A 11 -33.50 -27.16 -0.15
N ARG A 12 -33.19 -26.63 1.04
CA ARG A 12 -33.03 -25.17 1.29
C ARG A 12 -32.14 -24.45 0.28
N ASN A 13 -31.14 -25.14 -0.27
CA ASN A 13 -30.20 -24.58 -1.23
C ASN A 13 -30.85 -24.32 -2.60
N VAL A 14 -31.86 -25.12 -2.98
CA VAL A 14 -32.65 -24.93 -4.21
C VAL A 14 -33.60 -23.75 -4.06
N LEU A 15 -34.18 -23.56 -2.87
CA LEU A 15 -35.00 -22.39 -2.54
C LEU A 15 -34.22 -21.08 -2.62
N TYR A 16 -32.94 -21.08 -2.20
CA TYR A 16 -32.06 -19.91 -2.34
C TYR A 16 -31.75 -19.58 -3.80
N ILE A 17 -31.46 -20.60 -4.62
CA ILE A 17 -31.18 -20.41 -6.05
C ILE A 17 -32.43 -19.89 -6.77
N LEU A 18 -33.61 -20.43 -6.46
CA LEU A 18 -34.88 -19.97 -7.02
C LEU A 18 -35.21 -18.53 -6.59
N ALA A 19 -34.97 -18.16 -5.32
CA ALA A 19 -35.19 -16.79 -4.85
C ALA A 19 -34.27 -15.77 -5.56
N VAL A 20 -33.01 -16.12 -5.78
CA VAL A 20 -32.05 -15.26 -6.52
C VAL A 20 -32.46 -15.13 -7.99
N LEU A 21 -32.90 -16.22 -8.63
CA LEU A 21 -33.38 -16.19 -10.01
C LEU A 21 -34.68 -15.37 -10.15
N VAL A 22 -35.59 -15.42 -9.18
CA VAL A 22 -36.81 -14.60 -9.16
C VAL A 22 -36.50 -13.11 -9.00
N ILE A 23 -35.50 -12.74 -8.19
CA ILE A 23 -35.06 -11.35 -8.05
C ILE A 23 -34.42 -10.83 -9.34
N ILE A 24 -33.68 -11.69 -10.05
CA ILE A 24 -33.09 -11.34 -11.36
C ILE A 24 -34.16 -11.21 -12.45
N PHE A 25 -35.17 -12.09 -12.46
CA PHE A 25 -36.24 -12.07 -13.48
C PHE A 25 -37.30 -10.99 -13.24
N LEU A 26 -37.55 -10.59 -11.99
CA LEU A 26 -38.58 -9.60 -11.68
C LEU A 26 -38.12 -8.14 -11.85
N GLY A 27 -36.89 -7.89 -12.29
CA GLY A 27 -36.48 -6.59 -12.81
C GLY A 27 -36.82 -5.40 -11.90
N VAL A 28 -36.72 -5.57 -10.59
CA VAL A 28 -37.05 -4.50 -9.63
C VAL A 28 -36.00 -3.41 -9.76
N SER A 29 -36.37 -2.32 -10.42
CA SER A 29 -35.59 -1.11 -10.58
C SER A 29 -35.38 -0.45 -9.22
N TYR A 30 -34.19 -0.62 -8.65
CA TYR A 30 -33.69 0.21 -7.55
C TYR A 30 -33.35 1.61 -8.10
N GLN A 31 -34.34 2.50 -8.19
CA GLN A 31 -34.11 3.94 -8.29
C GLN A 31 -34.39 4.58 -6.94
N SER A 32 -33.48 5.49 -6.55
CA SER A 32 -33.59 6.50 -5.48
C SER A 32 -33.63 6.03 -4.02
N ILE A 33 -32.45 5.97 -3.39
CA ILE A 33 -32.29 6.37 -1.99
C ILE A 33 -31.17 7.43 -1.97
N GLU A 34 -31.55 8.70 -1.95
CA GLU A 34 -30.66 9.82 -1.66
C GLU A 34 -30.42 9.89 -0.15
N PHE A 35 -29.18 9.69 0.29
CA PHE A 35 -28.72 10.10 1.62
C PHE A 35 -27.90 11.38 1.49
N LEU A 36 -28.58 12.52 1.68
CA LEU A 36 -27.95 13.82 1.83
C LEU A 36 -27.66 14.02 3.33
N GLN A 37 -26.40 13.83 3.74
CA GLN A 37 -25.95 14.19 5.08
C GLN A 37 -24.92 15.33 4.98
N ILE A 38 -25.42 16.55 5.12
CA ILE A 38 -24.61 17.77 5.28
C ILE A 38 -24.05 17.75 6.70
N GLN A 39 -22.75 17.51 6.86
CA GLN A 39 -22.05 17.81 8.11
C GLN A 39 -21.41 19.21 8.05
N LYS A 40 -21.88 20.08 8.94
CA LYS A 40 -21.31 21.38 9.27
C LYS A 40 -19.85 21.24 9.69
N HIS A 41 -18.94 21.96 9.02
CA HIS A 41 -17.60 22.24 9.53
C HIS A 41 -17.66 23.18 10.74
N GLN A 42 -16.94 22.84 11.82
CA GLN A 42 -16.50 23.79 12.83
C GLN A 42 -15.00 24.08 12.65
N PRO A 43 -14.53 25.32 12.76
CA PRO A 43 -13.11 25.66 12.71
C PRO A 43 -12.49 25.48 14.10
N GLY A 44 -11.51 24.60 14.22
CA GLY A 44 -10.83 24.31 15.49
C GLY A 44 -9.31 24.18 15.36
N ASN A 45 -8.61 25.15 15.96
CA ASN A 45 -7.28 25.10 16.56
C ASN A 45 -6.14 24.38 15.81
N TYR A 46 -5.35 25.18 15.08
CA TYR A 46 -3.97 24.83 14.73
C TYR A 46 -3.04 25.09 15.93
N ASN A 47 -2.59 24.02 16.57
CA ASN A 47 -1.41 24.06 17.45
C ASN A 47 -0.17 24.33 16.58
N ARG A 48 0.33 25.56 16.60
CA ARG A 48 1.64 25.92 16.05
C ARG A 48 2.72 25.25 16.90
N GLN A 49 3.57 24.43 16.29
CA GLN A 49 4.84 24.01 16.92
C GLN A 49 5.76 25.24 17.06
N PRO A 50 6.59 25.33 18.11
CA PRO A 50 7.52 26.43 18.25
C PRO A 50 8.61 26.30 17.19
N ALA A 51 8.69 27.30 16.31
CA ALA A 51 9.86 27.49 15.45
C ALA A 51 11.00 28.07 16.31
N ILE A 52 12.14 27.38 16.34
CA ILE A 52 13.37 27.92 16.92
C ILE A 52 13.90 28.96 15.93
N VAL A 53 13.87 30.23 16.32
CA VAL A 53 14.50 31.33 15.58
C VAL A 53 15.83 31.63 16.25
N LEU A 54 16.94 31.47 15.54
CA LEU A 54 18.26 31.92 15.99
C LEU A 54 18.63 33.19 15.23
N TYR A 55 18.97 34.23 15.97
CA TYR A 55 19.42 35.52 15.44
C TYR A 55 20.82 35.39 14.84
N ASN A 56 21.03 36.04 13.70
CA ASN A 56 22.35 36.34 13.15
C ASN A 56 22.48 37.87 13.20
N ASP A 57 23.57 38.39 13.78
CA ASP A 57 23.83 39.82 13.99
C ASP A 57 24.07 40.64 12.70
N ASN A 58 23.70 40.10 11.53
CA ASN A 58 23.71 40.82 10.27
C ASN A 58 22.37 40.66 9.56
N ASP A 59 21.64 41.77 9.46
CA ASP A 59 20.29 41.94 8.91
C ASP A 59 20.08 41.30 7.53
N ASN A 60 19.77 40.00 7.51
CA ASN A 60 19.08 39.34 6.40
C ASN A 60 18.41 38.05 6.88
N LEU A 61 17.08 38.09 7.00
CA LEU A 61 16.23 36.90 7.16
C LEU A 61 16.35 36.02 5.91
N ARG A 62 17.19 34.99 5.98
CA ARG A 62 17.15 33.85 5.05
C ARG A 62 16.59 32.64 5.77
N THR A 63 15.59 31.99 5.16
CA THR A 63 15.11 30.68 5.57
C THR A 63 16.26 29.68 5.44
N LEU A 64 16.62 29.05 6.56
CA LEU A 64 17.76 28.13 6.70
C LEU A 64 17.46 26.78 6.04
N GLU A 65 17.82 26.62 4.76
CA GLU A 65 17.88 25.29 4.13
C GLU A 65 19.25 24.92 3.53
N ALA A 66 20.28 25.78 3.62
CA ALA A 66 21.61 25.44 3.07
C ALA A 66 22.76 26.21 3.73
N LEU A 67 23.29 25.73 4.87
CA LEU A 67 24.62 26.09 5.38
C LEU A 67 25.24 24.90 6.13
N ASP A 68 26.50 24.57 5.82
CA ASP A 68 27.16 23.29 6.12
C ASP A 68 28.00 23.22 7.41
N LEU A 69 28.11 24.30 8.21
CA LEU A 69 28.90 24.30 9.44
C LEU A 69 28.25 25.17 10.54
N PHE A 70 28.24 24.68 11.77
CA PHE A 70 27.83 25.44 12.96
C PHE A 70 28.98 25.47 13.96
N TRP A 71 29.20 26.62 14.57
CA TRP A 71 30.14 26.80 15.68
C TRP A 71 29.34 27.18 16.92
N ILE A 72 29.51 26.44 18.03
CA ILE A 72 28.91 26.79 19.32
C ILE A 72 29.97 27.51 20.14
N LYS A 73 29.63 28.69 20.67
CA LYS A 73 30.57 29.59 21.35
C LYS A 73 30.81 29.21 22.82
N ASP A 74 29.89 28.47 23.43
CA ASP A 74 29.96 28.11 24.84
C ASP A 74 30.24 26.61 25.02
N VAL A 75 31.50 26.29 25.36
CA VAL A 75 31.93 24.95 25.77
C VAL A 75 31.95 24.93 27.30
N ILE A 76 31.25 23.99 27.92
CA ILE A 76 31.27 23.84 29.38
C ILE A 76 32.45 22.90 29.71
N PRO A 77 33.49 23.38 30.41
CA PRO A 77 34.58 22.51 30.85
C PRO A 77 34.04 21.49 31.84
N ASN A 78 34.36 20.21 31.63
CA ASN A 78 34.04 19.14 32.56
C ASN A 78 35.35 18.49 33.00
N ASP A 79 35.79 18.77 34.24
CA ASP A 79 37.17 18.50 34.72
C ASP A 79 37.57 17.01 34.78
N THR A 80 36.72 16.08 34.35
CA THR A 80 37.02 14.64 34.41
C THR A 80 36.53 13.80 33.23
N GLN A 81 35.88 14.37 32.21
CA GLN A 81 35.41 13.64 31.01
C GLN A 81 35.43 14.52 29.76
N SER A 82 35.46 13.89 28.57
CA SER A 82 35.48 14.55 27.26
C SER A 82 34.51 15.75 27.19
N PRO A 83 34.93 16.87 26.58
CA PRO A 83 34.14 18.10 26.53
C PRO A 83 32.75 17.86 25.92
N LEU A 84 31.74 18.48 26.52
CA LEU A 84 30.34 18.37 26.10
C LEU A 84 29.86 19.72 25.57
N ALA A 85 29.31 19.72 24.36
CA ALA A 85 28.57 20.87 23.83
C ALA A 85 27.14 20.83 24.34
N ALA A 86 26.64 21.94 24.87
CA ALA A 86 25.30 22.07 25.42
C ALA A 86 24.43 22.98 24.55
N ILE A 87 23.21 22.53 24.25
CA ILE A 87 22.16 23.42 23.74
C ILE A 87 21.29 23.78 24.93
N SER A 88 21.27 25.07 25.26
CA SER A 88 20.39 25.64 26.28
C SER A 88 19.34 26.54 25.66
N MET A 89 18.18 26.61 26.31
CA MET A 89 17.11 27.53 25.95
C MET A 89 16.87 28.46 27.14
N GLU A 90 16.96 29.77 26.91
CA GLU A 90 16.57 30.75 27.90
C GLU A 90 15.04 30.81 27.99
N THR A 91 14.54 30.70 29.22
CA THR A 91 13.12 30.87 29.52
C THR A 91 12.96 31.98 30.53
N ALA A 92 11.74 32.51 30.68
CA ALA A 92 11.43 33.53 31.68
C ALA A 92 11.78 33.11 33.12
N SER A 93 11.95 31.80 33.38
CA SER A 93 12.34 31.23 34.67
C SER A 93 13.83 30.84 34.76
N GLY A 94 14.65 31.23 33.78
CA GLY A 94 16.08 30.91 33.71
C GLY A 94 16.47 30.00 32.54
N THR A 95 17.76 29.71 32.43
CA THR A 95 18.35 28.89 31.36
C THR A 95 18.11 27.40 31.62
N LYS A 96 17.41 26.72 30.71
CA LYS A 96 17.16 25.28 30.79
C LYS A 96 18.03 24.55 29.78
N LEU A 97 18.85 23.61 30.26
CA LEU A 97 19.61 22.70 29.42
C LEU A 97 18.65 21.80 28.63
N VAL A 98 18.73 21.84 27.30
CA VAL A 98 17.85 21.08 26.40
C VAL A 98 18.50 19.75 26.02
N LYS A 99 19.80 19.76 25.69
CA LYS A 99 20.54 18.55 25.30
C LYS A 99 22.05 18.76 25.39
N GLN A 100 22.79 17.69 25.70
CA GLN A 100 24.26 17.65 25.67
C GLN A 100 24.74 16.67 24.60
N PHE A 101 25.88 16.97 24.00
CA PHE A 101 26.53 16.13 23.01
C PHE A 101 28.03 15.99 23.31
N PRO A 102 28.62 14.79 23.18
CA PRO A 102 30.07 14.63 23.15
C PRO A 102 30.65 15.40 21.96
N CYS A 103 31.73 16.13 22.19
CA CYS A 103 32.42 16.84 21.13
C CYS A 103 33.93 16.76 21.32
N GLU A 104 34.66 16.84 20.21
CA GLU A 104 36.12 16.88 20.21
C GLU A 104 36.53 18.35 20.13
N VAL A 105 37.28 18.85 21.11
CA VAL A 105 37.79 20.22 21.07
C VAL A 105 38.97 20.25 20.12
N ASP A 106 38.89 21.13 19.11
CA ASP A 106 40.04 21.36 18.23
C ASP A 106 41.16 22.03 19.05
N PRO A 107 42.34 21.41 19.17
CA PRO A 107 43.42 21.92 19.99
C PRO A 107 44.00 23.27 19.51
N LEU A 108 43.62 23.74 18.31
CA LEU A 108 44.05 25.02 17.76
C LEU A 108 42.99 26.13 17.88
N ASP A 109 41.75 25.81 18.25
CA ASP A 109 40.62 26.73 18.09
C ASP A 109 39.71 26.86 19.32
N ASP A 110 39.89 26.07 20.39
CA ASP A 110 39.02 26.01 21.60
C ASP A 110 37.51 25.80 21.29
N ARG A 111 37.14 25.68 20.02
CA ARG A 111 35.78 25.43 19.55
C ARG A 111 35.56 23.92 19.48
N CYS A 112 34.42 23.50 20.01
CA CYS A 112 34.05 22.10 19.94
C CYS A 112 33.60 21.72 18.53
N LYS A 113 34.34 20.81 17.90
CA LYS A 113 33.94 20.17 16.66
C LYS A 113 32.99 19.05 17.01
N ILE A 114 31.70 19.29 16.79
CA ILE A 114 30.72 18.21 16.81
C ILE A 114 30.86 17.49 15.48
N GLU A 115 31.47 16.28 15.47
CA GLU A 115 31.28 15.40 14.33
C GLU A 115 29.78 15.19 14.17
N ARG A 116 29.25 15.61 13.02
CA ARG A 116 27.88 15.35 12.66
C ARG A 116 27.75 13.83 12.67
N ILE A 117 27.10 13.26 13.69
CA ILE A 117 26.41 11.98 13.50
C ILE A 117 25.62 12.23 12.21
N PRO A 118 25.85 11.49 11.11
CA PRO A 118 25.18 11.79 9.85
C PRO A 118 23.68 11.67 10.15
N ARG A 119 23.02 12.81 10.43
CA ARG A 119 21.57 12.90 10.37
C ARG A 119 21.31 12.58 8.92
N GLY A 120 20.80 11.37 8.68
CA GLY A 120 20.80 10.69 7.39
C GLY A 120 20.80 11.72 6.29
N GLY A 121 21.96 11.90 5.64
CA GLY A 121 22.05 12.85 4.54
C GLY A 121 20.87 12.52 3.66
N TYR A 122 19.97 13.49 3.43
CA TYR A 122 18.84 13.28 2.56
C TYR A 122 19.44 12.72 1.28
N VAL A 123 19.23 11.43 1.01
CA VAL A 123 19.77 10.82 -0.19
C VAL A 123 19.05 11.55 -1.31
N THR A 124 19.76 12.50 -1.92
CA THR A 124 19.26 13.24 -3.07
C THR A 124 19.32 12.28 -4.23
N GLY A 125 18.26 11.49 -4.41
CA GLY A 125 18.22 10.46 -5.45
C GLY A 125 17.05 9.52 -5.27
N PHE A 126 16.49 9.09 -6.40
CA PHE A 126 15.66 7.90 -6.43
C PHE A 126 16.58 6.68 -6.22
N PRO A 127 16.20 5.69 -5.38
CA PRO A 127 17.06 4.54 -5.11
C PRO A 127 17.30 3.75 -6.39
N GLU A 128 18.54 3.32 -6.62
CA GLU A 128 18.89 2.48 -7.78
C GLU A 128 18.54 1.00 -7.56
N ILE A 129 18.38 0.61 -6.31
CA ILE A 129 18.03 -0.76 -5.90
C ILE A 129 16.79 -0.74 -5.00
N PRO A 130 15.99 -1.82 -4.97
CA PRO A 130 14.85 -1.93 -4.06
C PRO A 130 15.27 -1.77 -2.60
N LEU A 131 14.44 -1.06 -1.83
CA LEU A 131 14.61 -0.99 -0.39
C LEU A 131 14.33 -2.36 0.24
N THR A 132 15.22 -2.73 1.15
CA THR A 132 15.05 -3.85 2.07
C THR A 132 14.43 -3.35 3.38
N PRO A 133 13.92 -4.23 4.25
CA PRO A 133 13.51 -3.86 5.61
C PRO A 133 14.59 -3.06 6.36
N GLU A 134 15.86 -3.42 6.17
CA GLU A 134 17.01 -2.80 6.82
C GLU A 134 17.31 -1.40 6.28
N THR A 135 17.17 -1.19 4.96
CA THR A 135 17.47 0.10 4.32
C THR A 135 16.29 1.06 4.28
N ALA A 136 15.06 0.57 4.45
CA ALA A 136 13.86 1.40 4.43
C ALA A 136 13.68 2.21 5.71
N LEU A 137 14.39 1.89 6.80
CA LEU A 137 14.38 2.67 8.04
C LEU A 137 12.97 3.13 8.46
N LEU A 138 11.93 2.30 8.31
CA LEU A 138 10.51 2.71 8.41
C LEU A 138 10.09 3.34 9.75
N CYS A 139 11.01 3.34 10.71
CA CYS A 139 10.84 3.75 12.09
C CYS A 139 11.70 4.94 12.46
N ASP A 140 12.42 5.51 11.48
CA ASP A 140 13.08 6.79 11.62
C ASP A 140 12.05 7.86 12.02
N GLU A 141 12.37 8.60 13.08
CA GLU A 141 11.52 9.64 13.65
C GLU A 141 11.13 10.73 12.64
N ASN A 142 11.94 10.92 11.60
CA ASN A 142 11.70 11.86 10.51
C ASN A 142 10.71 11.33 9.47
N ILE A 143 10.50 10.00 9.42
CA ILE A 143 9.49 9.37 8.56
C ILE A 143 8.13 9.32 9.28
N ASN A 144 8.14 9.40 10.62
CA ASN A 144 6.99 9.69 11.49
C ASN A 144 5.75 8.82 11.20
N ILE A 145 5.97 7.56 10.82
CA ILE A 145 4.89 6.58 10.69
C ILE A 145 4.64 6.01 12.08
N ARG A 146 3.75 6.66 12.83
CA ARG A 146 3.20 6.07 14.06
C ARG A 146 2.25 4.94 13.67
N LEU A 147 2.79 3.74 13.47
CA LEU A 147 2.02 2.49 13.48
C LEU A 147 1.24 2.49 14.81
N GLY A 148 -0.08 2.38 14.74
CA GLY A 148 -1.00 2.91 15.75
C GLY A 148 -0.77 2.42 17.19
N LYS A 149 -1.20 3.22 18.18
CA LYS A 149 -1.02 2.97 19.62
C LYS A 149 -1.55 1.62 20.15
N ASN A 150 -2.40 0.92 19.41
CA ASN A 150 -3.01 -0.36 19.80
C ASN A 150 -2.34 -1.58 19.14
N THR A 151 -1.29 -1.38 18.32
CA THR A 151 -0.43 -2.48 17.88
C THR A 151 0.75 -2.56 18.84
N GLU A 152 0.76 -3.54 19.74
CA GLU A 152 1.84 -3.85 20.71
C GLU A 152 3.16 -4.29 20.03
N THR A 153 3.49 -3.75 18.87
CA THR A 153 4.74 -3.93 18.14
C THR A 153 5.28 -2.60 17.61
N VAL A 154 5.17 -1.53 18.41
CA VAL A 154 6.05 -0.37 18.26
C VAL A 154 7.29 -0.67 19.09
N CYS A 155 8.39 -1.07 18.45
CA CYS A 155 9.63 -1.30 19.18
C CYS A 155 10.19 0.06 19.62
N PRO A 156 10.56 0.25 20.90
CA PRO A 156 11.18 1.48 21.36
C PRO A 156 12.58 1.73 20.79
N ASN A 157 13.27 0.72 20.20
CA ASN A 157 14.66 0.85 19.74
C ASN A 157 15.05 0.15 18.41
N ASP A 158 14.23 -0.71 17.78
CA ASP A 158 14.41 -1.10 16.35
C ASP A 158 13.23 -1.96 15.85
N PRO A 159 12.26 -1.38 15.13
CA PRO A 159 11.09 -2.09 14.62
C PRO A 159 11.31 -2.76 13.25
N THR A 160 12.53 -2.74 12.72
CA THR A 160 12.95 -3.64 11.62
C THR A 160 13.28 -5.05 12.12
N CYS A 161 13.24 -5.27 13.45
CA CYS A 161 13.52 -6.56 14.05
C CYS A 161 12.55 -7.63 13.51
N LYS A 162 13.05 -8.50 12.62
CA LYS A 162 12.39 -9.70 12.09
C LYS A 162 11.71 -10.56 13.17
N LYS A 163 12.16 -10.44 14.44
CA LYS A 163 11.59 -11.14 15.60
C LYS A 163 10.21 -10.61 16.03
N CYS A 164 9.87 -9.36 15.72
CA CYS A 164 8.59 -8.75 16.08
C CYS A 164 7.50 -8.96 15.01
N ALA A 165 7.90 -9.27 13.77
CA ALA A 165 6.98 -9.57 12.68
C ALA A 165 6.43 -11.00 12.86
N ARG A 166 5.29 -11.11 13.56
CA ARG A 166 4.64 -12.39 13.92
C ARG A 166 4.51 -13.39 12.75
N ASN A 167 4.40 -12.89 11.51
CA ASN A 167 4.18 -13.69 10.31
C ASN A 167 5.33 -13.61 9.28
N TYR A 168 6.50 -13.06 9.62
CA TYR A 168 7.59 -12.82 8.64
C TYR A 168 7.96 -14.07 7.84
N ASN A 169 8.26 -15.18 8.54
CA ASN A 169 8.67 -16.42 7.89
C ASN A 169 7.55 -17.04 7.04
N GLU A 170 6.28 -16.84 7.42
CA GLU A 170 5.13 -17.35 6.67
C GLU A 170 4.93 -16.54 5.39
N THR A 171 4.92 -15.21 5.48
CA THR A 171 4.83 -14.32 4.31
C THR A 171 6.02 -14.50 3.38
N LYS A 172 7.24 -14.66 3.93
CA LYS A 172 8.44 -14.93 3.14
C LYS A 172 8.35 -16.24 2.38
N ARG A 173 7.95 -17.34 3.03
CA ARG A 173 7.76 -18.64 2.36
C ARG A 173 6.69 -18.57 1.28
N LEU A 174 5.59 -17.87 1.57
CA LEU A 174 4.51 -17.63 0.62
C LEU A 174 5.03 -16.90 -0.63
N LEU A 175 5.83 -15.84 -0.43
CA LEU A 175 6.46 -15.11 -1.52
C LEU A 175 7.43 -15.98 -2.32
N GLU A 176 8.34 -16.69 -1.64
CA GLU A 176 9.29 -17.61 -2.27
C GLU A 176 8.57 -18.68 -3.10
N HIS A 177 7.48 -19.25 -2.59
CA HIS A 177 6.66 -20.22 -3.33
C HIS A 177 5.95 -19.59 -4.52
N PHE A 178 5.49 -18.34 -4.40
CA PHE A 178 4.93 -17.62 -5.52
C PHE A 178 5.97 -17.48 -6.64
N HIS A 179 7.23 -17.13 -6.32
CA HIS A 179 8.32 -16.98 -7.31
C HIS A 179 8.84 -18.27 -7.93
N GLN A 180 8.63 -19.44 -7.33
CA GLN A 180 9.13 -20.72 -7.86
C GLN A 180 8.64 -21.03 -9.29
N GLY A 181 7.51 -20.46 -9.73
CA GLY A 181 6.93 -20.67 -11.05
C GLY A 181 7.00 -19.46 -11.98
N ASP A 182 7.95 -18.53 -11.76
CA ASP A 182 8.01 -17.27 -12.51
C ASP A 182 8.22 -17.46 -14.02
N ASN A 183 8.98 -18.47 -14.44
CA ASN A 183 9.19 -18.73 -15.87
C ASN A 183 7.90 -19.22 -16.54
N GLU A 184 7.23 -20.22 -15.94
CA GLU A 184 5.97 -20.75 -16.45
C GLU A 184 4.86 -19.69 -16.40
N ARG A 185 4.86 -18.84 -15.37
CA ARG A 185 3.94 -17.70 -15.26
C ARG A 185 4.19 -16.66 -16.34
N ARG A 186 5.45 -16.35 -16.65
CA ARG A 186 5.81 -15.47 -17.76
C ARG A 186 5.24 -15.98 -19.07
N ASP A 187 5.42 -17.26 -19.36
CA ASP A 187 4.89 -17.90 -20.57
C ASP A 187 3.36 -17.86 -20.62
N ARG A 188 2.69 -18.12 -19.50
CA ARG A 188 1.23 -17.99 -19.38
C ARG A 188 0.76 -16.56 -19.63
N LEU A 189 1.37 -15.56 -19.01
CA LEU A 189 0.98 -14.16 -19.20
C LEU A 189 1.23 -13.68 -20.63
N GLN A 190 2.32 -14.11 -21.28
CA GLN A 190 2.56 -13.82 -22.69
C GLN A 190 1.49 -14.46 -23.59
N LYS A 191 1.01 -15.66 -23.25
CA LYS A 191 -0.05 -16.35 -23.99
C LYS A 191 -1.43 -15.73 -23.76
N TRP A 192 -1.77 -15.40 -22.51
CA TRP A 192 -3.07 -14.83 -22.14
C TRP A 192 -3.20 -13.37 -22.57
N PHE A 193 -2.10 -12.62 -22.51
CA PHE A 193 -2.04 -11.19 -22.81
C PHE A 193 -0.93 -10.94 -23.86
N PRO A 194 -1.17 -11.39 -25.11
CA PRO A 194 -0.20 -11.25 -26.19
C PRO A 194 0.10 -9.76 -26.44
N ILE A 195 1.34 -9.49 -26.86
CA ILE A 195 1.77 -8.13 -27.19
C ILE A 195 0.89 -7.62 -28.36
N PRO A 196 0.17 -6.49 -28.19
CA PRO A 196 -0.61 -5.91 -29.27
C PRO A 196 0.28 -5.60 -30.47
N LYS A 197 -0.23 -5.84 -31.69
CA LYS A 197 0.47 -5.44 -32.91
C LYS A 197 0.29 -3.93 -33.12
N GLY A 198 1.11 -3.09 -32.48
CA GLY A 198 1.06 -1.64 -32.65
C GLY A 198 1.57 -0.83 -31.47
N LYS A 199 1.07 0.40 -31.33
CA LYS A 199 1.35 1.33 -30.22
C LYS A 199 0.40 1.14 -29.03
N GLU A 200 -0.38 0.07 -29.01
CA GLU A 200 -1.32 -0.17 -27.91
C GLU A 200 -0.57 -0.61 -26.66
N SER A 201 -1.00 -0.07 -25.51
CA SER A 201 -0.51 -0.43 -24.19
C SER A 201 -0.83 -1.89 -23.87
N ARG A 202 0.07 -2.54 -23.12
CA ARG A 202 -0.18 -3.86 -22.54
C ARG A 202 -0.88 -3.70 -21.21
N ASP A 203 -2.20 -3.60 -21.24
CA ASP A 203 -3.01 -3.41 -20.04
C ASP A 203 -3.37 -4.74 -19.38
N ILE A 204 -3.26 -4.79 -18.05
CA ILE A 204 -3.66 -5.93 -17.24
C ILE A 204 -4.30 -5.47 -15.93
N ILE A 205 -5.38 -6.14 -15.53
CA ILE A 205 -6.01 -6.02 -14.24
C ILE A 205 -5.56 -7.20 -13.39
N VAL A 206 -5.03 -6.91 -12.21
CA VAL A 206 -4.61 -7.91 -11.24
C VAL A 206 -5.53 -7.82 -10.03
N CYS A 207 -6.14 -8.93 -9.66
CA CYS A 207 -6.93 -9.04 -8.43
C CYS A 207 -6.78 -10.43 -7.82
N SER A 208 -7.07 -10.54 -6.52
CA SER A 208 -7.10 -11.83 -5.83
C SER A 208 -8.50 -12.15 -5.33
N VAL A 209 -8.89 -13.42 -5.40
CA VAL A 209 -10.27 -13.85 -5.08
C VAL A 209 -10.23 -15.13 -4.25
N ASN A 210 -11.07 -15.20 -3.23
CA ASN A 210 -11.44 -16.45 -2.55
C ASN A 210 -12.92 -16.76 -2.79
N PHE A 211 -13.35 -17.95 -2.38
CA PHE A 211 -14.72 -18.42 -2.66
C PHE A 211 -15.78 -17.55 -2.00
N GLY A 212 -15.47 -16.98 -0.82
CA GLY A 212 -16.34 -16.06 -0.12
C GLY A 212 -16.52 -14.72 -0.85
N GLN A 213 -15.54 -14.29 -1.65
CA GLN A 213 -15.58 -13.04 -2.41
C GLN A 213 -15.96 -13.25 -3.88
N LEU A 214 -16.10 -14.50 -4.35
CA LEU A 214 -16.39 -14.80 -5.75
C LEU A 214 -17.67 -14.10 -6.24
N TYR A 215 -18.69 -13.94 -5.39
CA TYR A 215 -19.91 -13.24 -5.77
C TYR A 215 -19.69 -11.74 -6.05
N LEU A 216 -18.76 -11.09 -5.33
CA LEU A 216 -18.39 -9.68 -5.57
C LEU A 216 -17.65 -9.55 -6.90
N PHE A 217 -16.71 -10.45 -7.15
CA PHE A 217 -16.00 -10.53 -8.43
C PHE A 217 -16.96 -10.73 -9.60
N LEU A 218 -17.91 -11.66 -9.47
CA LEU A 218 -18.92 -11.89 -10.50
C LEU A 218 -19.85 -10.68 -10.68
N ASN A 219 -20.21 -9.98 -9.61
CA ASN A 219 -20.96 -8.73 -9.71
C ASN A 219 -20.20 -7.67 -10.51
N TRP A 220 -18.89 -7.49 -10.25
CA TRP A 220 -18.03 -6.60 -11.04
C TRP A 220 -17.98 -7.01 -12.53
N ALA A 221 -17.72 -8.29 -12.81
CA ALA A 221 -17.64 -8.81 -14.17
C ALA A 221 -18.96 -8.66 -14.93
N CYS A 222 -20.09 -8.99 -14.30
CA CYS A 222 -21.42 -8.81 -14.85
C CYS A 222 -21.76 -7.34 -15.08
N SER A 223 -21.33 -6.43 -14.19
CA SER A 223 -21.49 -4.99 -14.41
C SER A 223 -20.72 -4.52 -15.64
N CYS A 224 -19.48 -4.96 -15.82
CA CYS A 224 -18.68 -4.60 -17.00
C CYS A 224 -19.34 -5.11 -18.29
N TRP A 225 -19.85 -6.35 -18.29
CA TRP A 225 -20.58 -6.92 -19.43
C TRP A 225 -21.87 -6.14 -19.73
N LYS A 226 -22.69 -5.88 -18.69
CA LYS A 226 -23.95 -5.14 -18.82
C LYS A 226 -23.75 -3.73 -19.37
N ASN A 227 -22.71 -3.04 -18.92
CA ASN A 227 -22.38 -1.68 -19.35
C ASN A 227 -21.49 -1.63 -20.61
N GLN A 228 -21.24 -2.78 -21.27
CA GLN A 228 -20.43 -2.88 -22.48
C GLN A 228 -19.04 -2.22 -22.35
N VAL A 229 -18.43 -2.37 -21.17
CA VAL A 229 -17.18 -1.69 -20.81
C VAL A 229 -16.00 -2.26 -21.60
N PHE A 230 -15.76 -3.57 -21.47
CA PHE A 230 -14.86 -4.41 -22.29
C PHE A 230 -15.07 -5.87 -21.89
N ASP A 231 -14.51 -6.82 -22.65
CA ASP A 231 -14.46 -8.22 -22.22
C ASP A 231 -13.41 -8.39 -21.12
N VAL A 232 -13.86 -8.39 -19.87
CA VAL A 232 -12.99 -8.49 -18.69
C VAL A 232 -12.09 -9.73 -18.69
N ARG A 233 -12.47 -10.80 -19.37
CA ARG A 233 -11.65 -12.03 -19.45
C ARG A 233 -10.34 -11.80 -20.20
N LEU A 234 -10.32 -10.85 -21.14
CA LEU A 234 -9.14 -10.55 -21.97
C LEU A 234 -8.11 -9.67 -21.25
N TYR A 235 -8.49 -9.02 -20.15
CA TYR A 235 -7.63 -8.06 -19.46
C TYR A 235 -7.36 -8.44 -18.00
N THR A 236 -8.02 -9.45 -17.44
CA THR A 236 -7.92 -9.74 -16.00
C THR A 236 -7.12 -11.00 -15.75
N TRP A 237 -6.03 -10.86 -14.99
CA TRP A 237 -5.31 -11.95 -14.37
C TRP A 237 -5.72 -12.07 -12.91
N ILE A 238 -6.35 -13.20 -12.58
CA ILE A 238 -6.94 -13.41 -11.26
C ILE A 238 -6.04 -14.36 -10.48
N ILE A 239 -5.75 -14.03 -9.24
CA ILE A 239 -5.03 -14.91 -8.31
C ILE A 239 -6.04 -15.58 -7.36
N PRO A 240 -6.57 -16.77 -7.69
CA PRO A 240 -7.46 -17.49 -6.80
C PRO A 240 -6.68 -18.04 -5.60
N THR A 241 -7.34 -18.07 -4.44
CA THR A 241 -6.74 -18.52 -3.17
C THR A 241 -7.33 -19.82 -2.63
N ASP A 242 -8.17 -20.48 -3.44
CA ASP A 242 -8.70 -21.81 -3.16
C ASP A 242 -9.13 -22.54 -4.45
N THR A 243 -9.18 -23.87 -4.40
CA THR A 243 -9.50 -24.74 -5.54
C THR A 243 -10.90 -24.51 -6.10
N LYS A 244 -11.89 -24.18 -5.26
CA LYS A 244 -13.27 -23.96 -5.73
C LYS A 244 -13.33 -22.71 -6.59
N THR A 245 -12.69 -21.64 -6.14
CA THR A 245 -12.57 -20.38 -6.87
C THR A 245 -11.81 -20.57 -8.18
N TYR A 246 -10.66 -21.23 -8.16
CA TYR A 246 -9.88 -21.52 -9.37
C TYR A 246 -10.74 -22.27 -10.43
N ASN A 247 -11.37 -23.37 -10.04
CA ASN A 247 -12.19 -24.17 -10.95
C ASN A 247 -13.38 -23.37 -11.52
N ALA A 248 -14.03 -22.54 -10.69
CA ALA A 248 -15.13 -21.69 -11.13
C ALA A 248 -14.67 -20.64 -12.15
N LEU A 249 -13.55 -19.96 -11.89
CA LEU A 249 -13.01 -18.93 -12.79
C LEU A 249 -12.57 -19.52 -14.13
N VAL A 250 -11.88 -20.67 -14.13
CA VAL A 250 -11.47 -21.37 -15.35
C VAL A 250 -12.69 -21.82 -16.16
N ALA A 251 -13.71 -22.39 -15.51
CA ALA A 251 -14.95 -22.80 -16.19
C ALA A 251 -15.71 -21.62 -16.83
N LEU A 252 -15.56 -20.42 -16.27
CA LEU A 252 -16.12 -19.17 -16.82
C LEU A 252 -15.22 -18.51 -17.89
N GLY A 253 -14.06 -19.09 -18.19
CA GLY A 253 -13.14 -18.61 -19.21
C GLY A 253 -12.26 -17.44 -18.78
N PHE A 254 -12.03 -17.25 -17.48
CA PHE A 254 -11.07 -16.27 -16.98
C PHE A 254 -9.64 -16.81 -16.95
N ASN A 255 -8.67 -15.91 -17.07
CA ASN A 255 -7.25 -16.20 -16.87
C ASN A 255 -6.93 -16.25 -15.36
N ALA A 256 -7.15 -17.42 -14.77
CA ALA A 256 -6.89 -17.68 -13.35
C ALA A 256 -5.51 -18.33 -13.16
N GLU A 257 -4.71 -17.78 -12.25
CA GLU A 257 -3.42 -18.35 -11.88
C GLU A 257 -3.58 -19.76 -11.30
N PRO A 258 -2.85 -20.77 -11.81
CA PRO A 258 -2.81 -22.09 -11.20
C PRO A 258 -2.42 -22.05 -9.72
N LEU A 259 -2.85 -23.05 -8.96
CA LEU A 259 -2.65 -23.10 -7.51
C LEU A 259 -1.37 -23.86 -7.10
N ASP A 260 -0.45 -24.06 -8.02
CA ASP A 260 0.84 -24.72 -7.78
C ASP A 260 1.66 -23.99 -6.71
N TRP A 261 1.60 -22.65 -6.67
CA TRP A 261 2.21 -21.84 -5.62
C TRP A 261 1.64 -22.09 -4.20
N MET A 262 0.47 -22.73 -4.07
CA MET A 262 -0.12 -23.14 -2.77
C MET A 262 0.16 -24.61 -2.41
N SER A 263 0.70 -25.42 -3.34
CA SER A 263 0.67 -26.89 -3.25
C SER A 263 1.63 -27.51 -2.23
N ASN A 264 2.66 -26.79 -1.78
CA ASN A 264 3.71 -27.28 -0.86
C ASN A 264 3.47 -26.99 0.63
N GLY A 265 2.24 -27.13 1.11
CA GLY A 265 1.91 -27.00 2.54
C GLY A 265 1.66 -25.57 3.03
N THR A 266 1.82 -24.57 2.17
CA THR A 266 1.40 -23.17 2.40
C THR A 266 -0.12 -23.08 2.29
N LYS A 267 -0.83 -23.64 3.27
CA LYS A 267 -2.27 -23.39 3.41
C LYS A 267 -2.42 -21.98 3.96
N ILE A 268 -2.84 -21.03 3.14
CA ILE A 268 -3.48 -19.81 3.64
C ILE A 268 -4.72 -20.29 4.39
N ARG A 269 -4.58 -20.49 5.71
CA ARG A 269 -5.65 -21.01 6.54
C ARG A 269 -6.64 -19.87 6.77
N LEU A 270 -7.53 -19.67 5.81
CA LEU A 270 -8.81 -18.99 6.03
C LEU A 270 -9.60 -19.86 7.00
N SER A 271 -9.29 -19.76 8.30
CA SER A 271 -10.05 -20.50 9.31
C SER A 271 -11.50 -20.03 9.21
N SER A 272 -12.45 -20.96 9.06
CA SER A 272 -13.88 -20.66 9.11
C SER A 272 -14.32 -20.03 10.44
N LYS A 273 -13.43 -19.99 11.44
CA LYS A 273 -13.57 -19.35 12.75
C LYS A 273 -12.80 -18.02 12.84
N TYR A 274 -12.33 -17.43 11.74
CA TYR A 274 -11.59 -16.18 11.79
C TYR A 274 -12.53 -15.04 12.21
N THR A 275 -12.51 -14.71 13.49
CA THR A 275 -13.21 -13.56 14.10
C THR A 275 -12.31 -12.32 14.17
N GLY A 276 -11.12 -12.38 13.57
CA GLY A 276 -10.17 -11.27 13.57
C GLY A 276 -10.63 -10.13 12.67
N SER A 277 -10.00 -8.96 12.84
CA SER A 277 -10.28 -7.81 11.97
C SER A 277 -9.94 -8.16 10.52
N ALA A 278 -10.72 -7.61 9.58
CA ALA A 278 -10.49 -7.79 8.14
C ALA A 278 -9.05 -7.44 7.73
N ASN A 279 -8.36 -6.59 8.50
CA ASN A 279 -7.03 -6.08 8.21
C ASN A 279 -5.85 -6.96 8.72
N SER A 280 -6.12 -8.16 9.25
CA SER A 280 -5.06 -9.04 9.76
C SER A 280 -5.22 -10.50 9.30
N GLY A 281 -4.17 -11.31 9.50
CA GLY A 281 -4.18 -12.73 9.19
C GLY A 281 -4.26 -13.04 7.68
N PRO A 282 -5.02 -14.09 7.27
CA PRO A 282 -5.09 -14.56 5.88
C PRO A 282 -5.44 -13.49 4.84
N HIS A 283 -6.27 -12.52 5.20
CA HIS A 283 -6.64 -11.44 4.27
C HIS A 283 -5.43 -10.57 3.89
N ALA A 284 -4.56 -10.25 4.86
CA ALA A 284 -3.35 -9.49 4.58
C ALA A 284 -2.40 -10.25 3.64
N GLN A 285 -2.34 -11.58 3.74
CA GLN A 285 -1.56 -12.44 2.83
C GLN A 285 -2.16 -12.41 1.42
N ILE A 286 -3.48 -12.54 1.29
CA ILE A 286 -4.21 -12.47 0.01
C ILE A 286 -3.92 -11.15 -0.72
N ASN A 287 -4.04 -10.01 -0.03
CA ASN A 287 -3.77 -8.70 -0.63
C ASN A 287 -2.28 -8.55 -1.01
N SER A 288 -1.37 -9.09 -0.21
CA SER A 288 0.06 -9.09 -0.53
C SER A 288 0.35 -9.90 -1.80
N ILE A 289 -0.29 -11.05 -2.00
CA ILE A 289 -0.14 -11.84 -3.23
C ILE A 289 -0.61 -11.06 -4.46
N ALA A 290 -1.74 -10.34 -4.37
CA ALA A 290 -2.19 -9.49 -5.48
C ALA A 290 -1.15 -8.41 -5.81
N ALA A 291 -0.53 -7.80 -4.79
CA ALA A 291 0.55 -6.85 -4.99
C ALA A 291 1.81 -7.49 -5.61
N PHE A 292 2.16 -8.72 -5.23
CA PHE A 292 3.30 -9.45 -5.83
C PHE A 292 3.03 -9.79 -7.30
N ALA A 293 1.81 -10.23 -7.61
CA ALA A 293 1.36 -10.40 -8.99
C ALA A 293 1.43 -9.07 -9.77
N SER A 294 1.04 -7.94 -9.16
CA SER A 294 1.20 -6.64 -9.79
C SER A 294 2.66 -6.27 -10.04
N ASN A 295 3.58 -6.54 -9.09
CA ASN A 295 5.02 -6.38 -9.31
C ASN A 295 5.45 -7.18 -10.54
N PHE A 296 5.15 -8.48 -10.55
CA PHE A 296 5.51 -9.38 -11.66
C PHE A 296 5.01 -8.87 -13.03
N ALA A 297 3.76 -8.41 -13.10
CA ALA A 297 3.19 -7.84 -14.31
C ALA A 297 3.92 -6.56 -14.76
N VAL A 298 4.21 -5.64 -13.83
CA VAL A 298 4.95 -4.41 -14.13
C VAL A 298 6.38 -4.72 -14.61
N GLN A 299 7.06 -5.71 -14.02
CA GLN A 299 8.36 -6.18 -14.48
C GLN A 299 8.33 -6.71 -15.92
N MET A 300 7.20 -7.29 -16.34
CA MET A 300 6.96 -7.75 -17.71
C MET A 300 6.55 -6.64 -18.69
N GLY A 301 6.50 -5.39 -18.23
CA GLY A 301 6.15 -4.24 -19.06
C GLY A 301 4.66 -4.00 -19.22
N PHE A 302 3.82 -4.58 -18.35
CA PHE A 302 2.38 -4.29 -18.37
C PHE A 302 2.05 -3.02 -17.59
N TYR A 303 1.14 -2.22 -18.15
CA TYR A 303 0.37 -1.24 -17.40
C TYR A 303 -0.62 -2.01 -16.52
N THR A 304 -0.45 -1.88 -15.21
CA THR A 304 -1.07 -2.82 -14.27
C THR A 304 -2.04 -2.11 -13.36
N LEU A 305 -3.32 -2.47 -13.43
CA LEU A 305 -4.34 -2.05 -12.49
C LEU A 305 -4.51 -3.12 -11.40
N LEU A 306 -3.97 -2.87 -10.20
CA LEU A 306 -4.33 -3.62 -9.00
C LEU A 306 -5.70 -3.12 -8.52
N MET A 307 -6.63 -4.04 -8.29
CA MET A 307 -7.94 -3.68 -7.74
C MET A 307 -8.50 -4.70 -6.75
N ASP A 308 -9.34 -4.21 -5.85
CA ASP A 308 -10.25 -5.05 -5.07
C ASP A 308 -11.40 -5.56 -5.95
N VAL A 309 -12.02 -6.66 -5.52
CA VAL A 309 -13.06 -7.36 -6.29
C VAL A 309 -14.48 -6.85 -6.02
N ASP A 310 -14.63 -5.91 -5.09
CA ASP A 310 -15.89 -5.25 -4.73
C ASP A 310 -16.09 -3.91 -5.47
N MET A 311 -15.34 -3.70 -6.55
CA MET A 311 -15.45 -2.54 -7.43
C MET A 311 -16.60 -2.69 -8.45
N VAL A 312 -17.05 -1.57 -9.01
CA VAL A 312 -18.01 -1.53 -10.12
C VAL A 312 -17.52 -0.56 -11.16
N PHE A 313 -17.34 -1.02 -12.40
CA PHE A 313 -17.00 -0.15 -13.51
C PHE A 313 -18.24 0.20 -14.32
N LEU A 314 -18.46 1.49 -14.50
CA LEU A 314 -19.47 2.04 -15.39
C LEU A 314 -18.90 2.32 -16.79
N HIS A 315 -17.58 2.44 -16.89
CA HIS A 315 -16.84 2.74 -18.11
C HIS A 315 -15.48 2.03 -18.10
N ASN A 316 -14.85 1.91 -19.27
CA ASN A 316 -13.47 1.44 -19.37
C ASN A 316 -12.52 2.47 -18.72
N PRO A 317 -11.78 2.11 -17.66
CA PRO A 317 -10.90 3.06 -16.98
C PRO A 317 -9.61 3.32 -17.76
N PHE A 318 -9.14 2.39 -18.62
CA PHE A 318 -7.83 2.47 -19.26
C PHE A 318 -7.61 3.75 -20.08
N PRO A 319 -8.54 4.22 -20.93
CA PRO A 319 -8.35 5.47 -21.66
C PRO A 319 -8.10 6.68 -20.75
N TRP A 320 -8.76 6.74 -19.60
CA TRP A 320 -8.54 7.80 -18.62
C TRP A 320 -7.19 7.59 -17.90
N LEU A 321 -6.92 6.36 -17.46
CA LEU A 321 -5.69 6.00 -16.76
C LEU A 321 -4.45 6.34 -17.58
N HIS A 322 -4.41 5.98 -18.87
CA HIS A 322 -3.28 6.29 -19.74
C HIS A 322 -3.05 7.79 -19.91
N ARG A 323 -4.12 8.58 -20.11
CA ARG A 323 -4.01 10.04 -20.19
C ARG A 323 -3.50 10.66 -18.88
N SER A 324 -4.01 10.18 -17.74
CA SER A 324 -3.57 10.66 -16.42
C SER A 324 -2.15 10.20 -16.05
N ALA A 325 -1.69 9.10 -16.65
CA ALA A 325 -0.39 8.50 -16.41
C ALA A 325 0.77 9.14 -17.20
N GLU A 326 0.52 10.04 -18.17
CA GLU A 326 1.57 10.63 -19.02
C GLU A 326 2.78 11.23 -18.25
N ARG A 327 2.58 11.61 -17.00
CA ARG A 327 3.63 12.17 -16.12
C ARG A 327 3.63 11.56 -14.72
N ARG A 328 3.10 10.35 -14.57
CA ARG A 328 2.93 9.69 -13.28
C ARG A 328 3.37 8.24 -13.39
N ASP A 329 3.96 7.74 -12.32
CA ASP A 329 4.36 6.35 -12.16
C ASP A 329 3.22 5.52 -11.54
N VAL A 330 2.45 6.15 -10.63
CA VAL A 330 1.34 5.51 -9.90
C VAL A 330 0.11 6.43 -9.88
N LEU A 331 -1.05 5.88 -10.20
CA LEU A 331 -2.35 6.51 -9.97
C LEU A 331 -3.11 5.70 -8.90
N GLY A 332 -3.77 6.38 -7.98
CA GLY A 332 -4.58 5.74 -6.94
C GLY A 332 -5.93 6.44 -6.76
N MET A 333 -6.88 5.69 -6.21
CA MET A 333 -8.14 6.28 -5.77
C MET A 333 -7.98 6.96 -4.41
N TYR A 334 -8.65 8.09 -4.19
CA TYR A 334 -8.70 8.73 -2.88
C TYR A 334 -9.53 7.90 -1.90
N SER A 335 -9.01 7.72 -0.69
CA SER A 335 -9.69 7.19 0.47
C SER A 335 -9.94 8.36 1.44
N PRO A 336 -11.18 8.62 1.87
CA PRO A 336 -11.51 9.69 2.82
C PRO A 336 -11.07 9.34 4.24
N ARG A 337 -9.80 8.99 4.42
CA ARG A 337 -9.19 8.75 5.72
C ARG A 337 -8.65 10.08 6.25
N SER A 338 -8.92 10.33 7.52
CA SER A 338 -8.40 11.47 8.28
C SER A 338 -7.17 11.11 9.13
N ASP A 339 -6.62 9.91 8.95
CA ASP A 339 -5.47 9.45 9.70
C ASP A 339 -4.14 9.75 9.00
N ASN A 340 -3.04 9.60 9.75
CA ASN A 340 -1.71 9.94 9.28
C ASN A 340 -1.12 8.94 8.28
N TYR A 341 -1.83 7.85 7.94
CA TYR A 341 -1.29 6.85 7.03
C TYR A 341 -1.25 7.37 5.61
N GLY A 342 -2.30 8.06 5.17
CA GLY A 342 -2.37 8.71 3.87
C GLY A 342 -3.72 8.51 3.20
N PHE A 343 -3.88 9.16 2.05
CA PHE A 343 -5.16 9.32 1.39
C PHE A 343 -5.39 8.34 0.24
N MET A 344 -4.48 7.42 -0.05
CA MET A 344 -4.63 6.49 -1.16
C MET A 344 -5.39 5.24 -0.73
N ASN A 345 -6.37 4.81 -1.52
CA ASN A 345 -7.07 3.54 -1.41
C ASN A 345 -6.28 2.47 -2.20
N SER A 346 -5.96 1.34 -1.57
CA SER A 346 -5.22 0.25 -2.21
C SER A 346 -6.07 -0.69 -3.08
N GLY A 347 -7.39 -0.62 -2.97
CA GLY A 347 -8.34 -1.34 -3.80
C GLY A 347 -8.45 -0.81 -5.23
N PHE A 348 -7.70 0.25 -5.58
CA PHE A 348 -7.55 0.72 -6.95
C PHE A 348 -6.23 1.47 -7.12
N LEU A 349 -5.23 0.79 -7.68
CA LEU A 349 -3.88 1.33 -7.95
C LEU A 349 -3.46 0.98 -9.38
N PHE A 350 -3.14 1.98 -10.19
CA PHE A 350 -2.63 1.81 -11.54
C PHE A 350 -1.14 2.14 -11.61
N PHE A 351 -0.36 1.18 -12.10
CA PHE A 351 1.08 1.22 -12.16
C PHE A 351 1.55 1.31 -13.61
N VAL A 352 2.40 2.30 -13.90
CA VAL A 352 3.07 2.46 -15.19
C VAL A 352 4.39 1.69 -15.15
N PRO A 353 4.76 0.91 -16.19
CA PRO A 353 5.98 0.08 -16.18
C PRO A 353 7.27 0.89 -16.42
N THR A 354 7.56 1.83 -15.54
CA THR A 354 8.83 2.57 -15.47
C THR A 354 9.81 1.87 -14.53
N GLU A 355 11.11 2.14 -14.69
CA GLU A 355 12.13 1.66 -13.76
C GLU A 355 11.87 2.10 -12.32
N LYS A 356 11.28 3.29 -12.14
CA LYS A 356 10.89 3.77 -10.80
C LYS A 356 9.80 2.92 -10.19
N THR A 357 8.77 2.60 -10.96
CA THR A 357 7.67 1.75 -10.48
C THR A 357 8.17 0.35 -10.14
N LYS A 358 9.07 -0.22 -10.96
CA LYS A 358 9.68 -1.53 -10.69
C LYS A 358 10.39 -1.56 -9.34
N ILE A 359 11.27 -0.60 -9.10
CA ILE A 359 12.00 -0.47 -7.82
C ILE A 359 11.04 -0.23 -6.66
N LEU A 360 10.00 0.60 -6.85
CA LEU A 360 8.96 0.84 -5.84
C LEU A 360 8.23 -0.46 -5.46
N LEU A 361 7.82 -1.27 -6.44
CA LEU A 361 7.05 -2.49 -6.21
C LEU A 361 7.89 -3.60 -5.58
N GLU A 362 9.14 -3.79 -6.02
CA GLU A 362 10.08 -4.70 -5.36
C GLU A 362 10.37 -4.27 -3.92
N SER A 363 10.44 -2.95 -3.67
CA SER A 363 10.57 -2.42 -2.31
C SER A 363 9.32 -2.70 -1.47
N TYR A 364 8.12 -2.51 -2.04
CA TYR A 364 6.87 -2.84 -1.36
C TYR A 364 6.80 -4.32 -0.98
N GLU A 365 7.24 -5.19 -1.86
CA GLU A 365 7.30 -6.63 -1.64
C GLU A 365 8.24 -7.00 -0.47
N ASN A 366 9.45 -6.45 -0.47
CA ASN A 366 10.41 -6.61 0.63
C ASN A 366 9.82 -6.14 1.98
N LEU A 367 9.09 -5.02 1.97
CA LEU A 367 8.51 -4.42 3.17
C LEU A 367 7.21 -5.10 3.62
N CYS A 368 6.51 -5.79 2.72
CA CYS A 368 5.36 -6.63 3.08
C CYS A 368 5.74 -7.75 4.05
N LEU A 369 7.00 -8.21 4.03
CA LEU A 369 7.47 -9.29 4.90
C LEU A 369 7.40 -8.92 6.38
N ILE A 370 7.61 -7.64 6.71
CA ILE A 370 7.60 -7.12 8.08
C ILE A 370 6.27 -6.46 8.46
N LYS A 371 5.27 -6.57 7.59
CA LYS A 371 3.98 -5.90 7.72
C LYS A 371 3.17 -6.45 8.90
N SER A 372 2.83 -5.56 9.83
CA SER A 372 1.81 -5.77 10.87
C SER A 372 0.58 -4.85 10.68
N ILE A 373 0.48 -4.20 9.52
CA ILE A 373 -0.53 -3.18 9.17
C ILE A 373 -1.35 -3.59 7.94
N SER A 374 -2.39 -2.84 7.59
CA SER A 374 -3.12 -3.12 6.34
C SER A 374 -2.26 -2.83 5.10
N ASP A 375 -2.60 -3.43 3.96
CA ASP A 375 -1.97 -3.14 2.66
C ASP A 375 -2.10 -1.67 2.28
N GLN A 376 -3.29 -1.07 2.49
CA GLN A 376 -3.50 0.35 2.27
C GLN A 376 -2.52 1.21 3.08
N GLN A 377 -2.33 0.90 4.36
CA GLN A 377 -1.41 1.63 5.23
C GLN A 377 0.03 1.49 4.72
N LEU A 378 0.44 0.27 4.36
CA LEU A 378 1.78 0.03 3.83
C LEU A 378 2.00 0.77 2.50
N TRP A 379 1.03 0.76 1.59
CA TRP A 379 1.13 1.48 0.31
C TRP A 379 1.36 2.97 0.53
N ASN A 380 0.57 3.59 1.39
CA ASN A 380 0.74 5.01 1.67
C ASN A 380 2.08 5.30 2.39
N VAL A 381 2.54 4.39 3.25
CA VAL A 381 3.87 4.47 3.89
C VAL A 381 4.99 4.45 2.86
N VAL A 382 5.00 3.44 1.99
CA VAL A 382 6.05 3.27 0.99
C VAL A 382 6.04 4.45 0.03
N ILE A 383 4.89 4.82 -0.53
CA ILE A 383 4.84 5.91 -1.51
C ILE A 383 5.27 7.26 -0.92
N ARG A 384 5.02 7.51 0.38
CA ARG A 384 5.44 8.75 1.05
C ARG A 384 6.86 8.70 1.59
N HIS A 385 7.52 7.56 1.52
CA HIS A 385 8.90 7.40 1.96
C HIS A 385 9.83 8.36 1.19
N TYR A 386 10.81 8.94 1.89
CA TYR A 386 11.65 9.99 1.30
C TYR A 386 12.41 9.52 0.05
N SER A 387 12.83 8.24 0.00
CA SER A 387 13.47 7.63 -1.18
C SER A 387 12.58 7.62 -2.42
N PHE A 388 11.24 7.63 -2.25
CA PHE A 388 10.29 7.55 -3.36
C PHE A 388 9.66 8.90 -3.72
N ARG A 389 10.22 10.02 -3.26
CA ARG A 389 9.73 11.37 -3.61
C ARG A 389 9.75 11.68 -5.11
N GLN A 390 10.56 10.96 -5.89
CA GLN A 390 10.63 11.12 -7.34
C GLN A 390 9.64 10.23 -8.11
N VAL A 391 8.86 9.39 -7.41
CA VAL A 391 7.72 8.66 -7.99
C VAL A 391 6.59 9.66 -8.21
N GLY A 392 6.15 9.80 -9.46
CA GLY A 392 5.01 10.63 -9.80
C GLY A 392 3.72 9.96 -9.34
N VAL A 393 3.09 10.48 -8.28
CA VAL A 393 1.85 9.92 -7.74
C VAL A 393 0.68 10.86 -8.04
N CYS A 394 -0.45 10.31 -8.47
CA CYS A 394 -1.70 11.05 -8.56
C CYS A 394 -2.80 10.30 -7.80
N VAL A 395 -3.53 11.02 -6.94
CA VAL A 395 -4.67 10.47 -6.21
C VAL A 395 -5.92 11.22 -6.67
N THR A 396 -6.93 10.50 -7.17
CA THR A 396 -8.18 11.09 -7.69
C THR A 396 -9.37 10.79 -6.78
N LEU A 397 -10.23 11.78 -6.57
CA LEU A 397 -11.48 11.67 -5.81
C LEU A 397 -12.61 10.98 -6.58
N ASN A 398 -12.52 10.96 -7.92
CA ASN A 398 -13.62 10.49 -8.75
C ASN A 398 -13.11 10.07 -10.14
N PHE A 399 -13.40 8.84 -10.54
CA PHE A 399 -13.27 8.40 -11.93
C PHE A 399 -14.57 8.76 -12.65
N ASN A 400 -14.77 10.05 -12.94
CA ASN A 400 -15.82 10.46 -13.85
C ASN A 400 -15.20 10.71 -15.23
N PRO A 401 -15.24 9.73 -16.15
CA PRO A 401 -14.59 9.83 -17.46
C PRO A 401 -15.29 10.80 -18.43
N LEU A 402 -16.41 11.41 -18.02
CA LEU A 402 -17.22 12.33 -18.84
C LEU A 402 -16.80 13.80 -18.72
N LYS A 403 -15.68 14.10 -18.05
CA LYS A 403 -15.01 15.40 -18.08
C LYS A 403 -13.57 15.19 -18.49
#